data_AF-K9TSB1-F1
#
_entry.id   AF-K9TSB1-F1
#
_cell.length_a   1.000
_cell.length_b   1.000
_cell.length_c   1.000
_cell.angle_alpha   90.00
_cell.angle_beta   90.00
_cell.angle_gamma   90.00
#
_symmetry.space_group_name_H-M   'P 1'
#
loop_
_entity.id
_entity.type
_entity.pdbx_description
1 polymer ?
#
loop_
_entity_poly.entity_id
_entity_poly.type
_entity_poly.pdbx_seq_one_letter_code
_entity_poly.pdbx_strand_id
1 'polypeptide(L)'
;MTITKAFAILAPVPEPHLISGKETCDREGKVVFGSDAWELFREADEIRKGQGVEVFIYPSHPDSDKPLFMSVVWHGIYQGHLPSRRGRYPGEKRFRPDSAQLDKSTWAVFWEVEHLSELPVSEQIPIASFHNLNKKANADRRFRPHGPLIVEYP
;
A
#
# COMPACT_ATOMS: atom_id res chain seq x y z
N MET A 1 5.49 -19.25 -2.54
CA MET A 1 5.64 -17.96 -3.25
C MET A 1 6.99 -17.35 -2.87
N THR A 2 7.70 -16.72 -3.79
CA THR A 2 8.99 -16.07 -3.50
C THR A 2 8.77 -14.56 -3.38
N ILE A 3 9.32 -13.96 -2.32
CA ILE A 3 9.27 -12.52 -2.07
C ILE A 3 10.62 -11.93 -2.47
N THR A 4 10.61 -10.87 -3.28
CA THR A 4 11.85 -10.15 -3.63
C THR A 4 12.28 -9.22 -2.51
N LYS A 5 13.59 -9.10 -2.30
CA LYS A 5 14.20 -8.12 -1.38
C LYS A 5 14.84 -6.95 -2.12
N ALA A 6 14.65 -6.87 -3.44
CA ALA A 6 15.26 -5.83 -4.26
C ALA A 6 14.65 -4.44 -4.00
N PHE A 7 13.38 -4.39 -3.57
CA PHE A 7 12.66 -3.18 -3.24
C PHE A 7 11.41 -3.52 -2.41
N ALA A 8 10.76 -2.48 -1.89
CA ALA A 8 9.45 -2.51 -1.26
C ALA A 8 8.54 -1.42 -1.83
N ILE A 9 7.25 -1.49 -1.52
CA ILE A 9 6.29 -0.41 -1.75
C ILE A 9 6.02 0.29 -0.43
N LEU A 10 6.13 1.60 -0.40
CA LEU A 10 5.66 2.44 0.71
C LEU A 10 4.36 3.11 0.26
N ALA A 11 3.24 2.88 0.95
CA ALA A 11 1.93 3.37 0.50
C ALA A 11 1.13 4.08 1.60
N PRO A 12 0.42 5.19 1.28
CA PRO A 12 -0.64 5.72 2.11
C PRO A 12 -1.94 4.93 1.92
N VAL A 13 -2.60 4.54 3.02
CA VAL A 13 -3.97 3.99 2.98
C VAL A 13 -4.80 4.62 4.10
N PRO A 14 -6.07 5.02 3.86
CA PRO A 14 -6.94 5.49 4.94
C PRO A 14 -7.09 4.48 6.07
N GLU A 15 -6.99 4.94 7.32
CA GLU A 15 -7.09 4.09 8.51
C GLU A 15 -8.36 3.20 8.53
N PRO A 16 -9.57 3.71 8.17
CA PRO A 16 -10.76 2.86 8.11
C PRO A 16 -10.65 1.72 7.08
N HIS A 17 -9.88 1.92 5.99
CA HIS A 17 -9.63 0.88 4.99
C HIS A 17 -8.61 -0.14 5.47
N LEU A 18 -7.65 0.25 6.31
CA LEU A 18 -6.69 -0.67 6.91
C LEU A 18 -7.36 -1.62 7.90
N ILE A 19 -8.17 -1.06 8.82
CA ILE A 19 -8.88 -1.86 9.83
C ILE A 19 -9.83 -2.86 9.17
N SER A 20 -10.74 -2.38 8.32
CA SER A 20 -11.69 -3.24 7.58
C SER A 20 -10.98 -4.14 6.55
N GLY A 21 -9.86 -3.66 6.01
CA GLY A 21 -9.04 -4.42 5.08
C GLY A 21 -8.34 -5.60 5.73
N LYS A 22 -7.93 -5.47 7.01
CA LYS A 22 -7.40 -6.59 7.78
C LYS A 22 -8.44 -7.68 8.00
N GLU A 23 -9.65 -7.31 8.41
CA GLU A 23 -10.75 -8.28 8.55
C GLU A 23 -11.03 -9.01 7.22
N THR A 24 -10.94 -8.29 6.11
CA THR A 24 -11.08 -8.86 4.76
C THR A 24 -9.93 -9.81 4.44
N CYS A 25 -8.69 -9.40 4.70
CA CYS A 25 -7.50 -10.21 4.44
C CYS A 25 -7.48 -11.49 5.30
N ASP A 26 -7.87 -11.40 6.58
CA ASP A 26 -7.95 -12.55 7.48
C ASP A 26 -9.00 -13.57 7.03
N ARG A 27 -10.11 -13.08 6.45
CA ARG A 27 -11.21 -13.94 5.96
C ARG A 27 -10.93 -14.55 4.60
N GLU A 28 -10.43 -13.75 3.66
CA GLU A 28 -10.34 -14.10 2.23
C GLU A 28 -8.92 -14.47 1.78
N GLY A 29 -7.93 -14.34 2.67
CA GLY A 29 -6.51 -14.53 2.37
C GLY A 29 -5.83 -13.33 1.71
N LYS A 30 -6.60 -12.35 1.20
CA LYS A 30 -6.10 -11.12 0.60
C LYS A 30 -7.10 -9.96 0.70
N VAL A 31 -6.59 -8.75 0.50
CA VAL A 31 -7.37 -7.52 0.40
C VAL A 31 -6.91 -6.69 -0.79
N VAL A 32 -7.82 -5.91 -1.36
CA VAL A 32 -7.57 -5.09 -2.56
C VAL A 32 -7.87 -3.62 -2.31
N PHE A 33 -6.84 -2.79 -2.39
CA PHE A 33 -6.94 -1.34 -2.21
C PHE A 33 -6.99 -0.62 -3.55
N GLY A 34 -7.58 0.58 -3.57
CA GLY A 34 -7.67 1.43 -4.77
C GLY A 34 -6.52 2.44 -4.80
N SER A 35 -6.08 2.84 -6.00
CA SER A 35 -5.12 3.92 -6.17
C SER A 35 -5.21 4.55 -7.56
N ASP A 36 -4.82 5.83 -7.66
CA ASP A 36 -4.62 6.51 -8.95
C ASP A 36 -3.18 6.43 -9.46
N ALA A 37 -2.24 5.89 -8.67
CA ALA A 37 -0.83 5.77 -9.01
C ALA A 37 -0.53 4.58 -9.95
N TRP A 38 -1.28 4.47 -11.05
CA TRP A 38 -1.20 3.34 -11.97
C TRP A 38 0.21 3.10 -12.56
N GLU A 39 0.96 4.17 -12.83
CA GLU A 39 2.32 4.09 -13.37
C GLU A 39 3.25 3.36 -12.40
N LEU A 40 3.12 3.64 -11.10
CA LEU A 40 3.93 3.01 -10.06
C LEU A 40 3.65 1.52 -9.94
N PHE A 41 2.38 1.12 -9.94
CA PHE A 41 2.03 -0.31 -9.82
C PHE A 41 2.42 -1.10 -11.07
N ARG A 42 2.38 -0.47 -12.25
CA ARG A 42 2.92 -1.06 -13.48
C ARG A 42 4.44 -1.24 -13.39
N GLU A 43 5.17 -0.22 -12.96
CA GLU A 43 6.63 -0.29 -12.78
C GLU A 43 7.00 -1.36 -11.74
N ALA A 44 6.29 -1.43 -10.60
CA ALA A 44 6.51 -2.46 -9.58
C ALA A 44 6.29 -3.87 -10.13
N ASP A 45 5.27 -4.09 -10.97
CA ASP A 45 5.01 -5.37 -11.62
C ASP A 45 6.11 -5.77 -12.62
N GLU A 46 6.64 -4.82 -13.37
CA GLU A 46 7.77 -5.03 -14.29
C GLU A 46 9.05 -5.44 -13.53
N ILE A 47 9.35 -4.77 -12.41
CA ILE A 47 10.56 -5.04 -11.62
C ILE A 47 10.44 -6.36 -10.84
N ARG A 48 9.29 -6.65 -10.22
CA ARG A 48 9.12 -7.85 -9.38
C ARG A 48 9.06 -9.15 -10.17
N LYS A 49 8.79 -9.11 -11.48
CA LYS A 49 8.77 -10.30 -12.37
C LYS A 49 7.92 -11.46 -11.81
N GLY A 50 6.75 -11.13 -11.24
CA GLY A 50 5.82 -12.10 -10.65
C GLY A 50 6.13 -12.53 -9.21
N GLN A 51 7.22 -12.04 -8.59
CA GLN A 51 7.50 -12.24 -7.17
C GLN A 51 6.60 -11.34 -6.30
N GLY A 52 6.38 -11.74 -5.04
CA GLY A 52 5.75 -10.87 -4.05
C GLY A 52 6.70 -9.76 -3.62
N VAL A 53 6.17 -8.63 -3.18
CA VAL A 53 6.94 -7.46 -2.76
C VAL A 53 6.48 -7.02 -1.38
N GLU A 54 7.42 -6.70 -0.49
CA GLU A 54 7.08 -6.12 0.81
C GLU A 54 6.32 -4.81 0.61
N VAL A 55 5.18 -4.64 1.28
CA VAL A 55 4.46 -3.37 1.32
C VAL A 55 4.37 -2.85 2.74
N PHE A 56 4.84 -1.62 2.92
CA PHE A 56 4.84 -0.87 4.15
C PHE A 56 3.80 0.24 4.05
N ILE A 57 2.84 0.25 4.96
CA ILE A 57 1.68 1.13 4.87
C ILE A 57 1.62 2.06 6.07
N TYR A 58 1.40 3.35 5.79
CA TYR A 58 1.15 4.37 6.80
C TYR A 58 -0.28 4.90 6.67
N PRO A 59 -1.01 5.12 7.79
CA PRO A 59 -2.39 5.57 7.74
C PRO A 59 -2.47 7.01 7.23
N SER A 60 -3.12 7.23 6.09
CA SER A 60 -3.37 8.56 5.55
C SER A 60 -4.67 9.12 6.12
N HIS A 61 -4.65 10.36 6.60
CA HIS A 61 -5.85 11.06 7.05
C HIS A 61 -6.21 12.14 6.02
N PRO A 62 -7.28 11.96 5.23
CA PRO A 62 -7.71 13.00 4.31
C PRO A 62 -8.30 14.24 5.02
N ASP A 63 -8.86 14.09 6.23
CA ASP A 63 -9.71 15.11 6.88
C ASP A 63 -9.42 15.37 8.38
N SER A 64 -8.17 15.36 8.84
CA SER A 64 -7.95 15.68 10.26
C SER A 64 -6.65 16.41 10.57
N ASP A 65 -6.75 17.41 11.46
CA ASP A 65 -5.67 18.05 12.22
C ASP A 65 -4.89 17.09 13.15
N LYS A 66 -5.11 15.77 13.02
CA LYS A 66 -4.36 14.76 13.78
C LYS A 66 -2.88 14.78 13.36
N PRO A 67 -1.96 14.44 14.28
CA PRO A 67 -0.57 14.27 13.93
C PRO A 67 -0.47 13.24 12.80
N LEU A 68 0.11 13.64 11.67
CA LEU A 68 0.40 12.74 10.56
C LEU A 68 1.27 11.60 11.09
N PHE A 69 0.87 10.36 10.79
CA PHE A 69 1.72 9.20 11.08
C PHE A 69 3.05 9.39 10.36
N MET A 70 4.12 9.59 11.11
CA MET A 70 5.49 9.68 10.60
C MET A 70 6.16 8.31 10.54
N SER A 71 5.40 7.25 10.81
CA SER A 71 5.86 5.87 10.82
C SER A 71 4.92 4.99 10.03
N VAL A 72 5.50 3.96 9.44
CA VAL A 72 4.81 2.78 8.94
C VAL A 72 4.34 1.98 10.15
N VAL A 73 3.05 1.66 10.16
CA VAL A 73 2.42 0.89 11.24
C VAL A 73 1.70 -0.35 10.72
N TRP A 74 1.69 -0.55 9.40
CA TRP A 74 1.10 -1.71 8.74
C TRP A 74 2.09 -2.31 7.75
N HIS A 75 1.99 -3.62 7.57
CA HIS A 75 2.82 -4.42 6.69
C HIS A 75 1.97 -5.45 5.95
N GLY A 76 2.39 -5.84 4.75
CA GLY A 76 1.82 -6.95 4.00
C GLY A 76 2.67 -7.29 2.78
N ILE A 77 2.16 -8.16 1.92
CA ILE A 77 2.83 -8.60 0.70
C ILE A 77 2.00 -8.22 -0.53
N TYR A 78 2.52 -7.32 -1.36
CA TYR A 78 1.94 -6.95 -2.64
C TYR A 78 2.10 -8.09 -3.67
N GLN A 79 0.98 -8.45 -4.32
CA GLN A 79 0.92 -9.55 -5.29
C GLN A 79 0.77 -9.12 -6.75
N GLY A 80 0.41 -7.86 -6.98
CA GLY A 80 0.09 -7.34 -8.30
C GLY A 80 -1.08 -6.38 -8.28
N HIS A 81 -1.39 -5.82 -9.45
CA HIS A 81 -2.53 -4.93 -9.61
C HIS A 81 -3.40 -5.34 -10.80
N LEU A 82 -4.65 -4.85 -10.76
CA LEU A 82 -5.60 -4.93 -11.85
C LEU A 82 -6.00 -3.51 -12.28
N PRO A 83 -6.08 -3.23 -13.59
CA PRO A 83 -6.62 -1.97 -14.07
C PRO A 83 -8.10 -1.86 -13.69
N SER A 84 -8.56 -0.65 -13.42
CA SER A 84 -9.98 -0.43 -13.15
C SER A 84 -10.84 -0.63 -14.40
N ARG A 85 -12.11 -0.96 -14.19
CA ARG A 85 -13.15 -0.96 -15.23
C ARG A 85 -14.14 0.15 -14.95
N ARG A 86 -13.99 1.29 -15.64
CA ARG A 86 -14.78 2.52 -15.38
C ARG A 86 -14.65 3.00 -13.92
N GLY A 87 -13.42 3.00 -13.40
CA GLY A 87 -13.12 3.42 -12.03
C GLY A 87 -13.56 2.43 -10.93
N ARG A 88 -14.00 1.22 -11.32
CA ARG A 88 -14.45 0.16 -10.40
C ARG A 88 -13.50 -1.03 -10.42
N TYR A 89 -13.42 -1.72 -9.28
CA TYR A 89 -12.70 -2.98 -9.17
C TYR A 89 -13.35 -4.01 -10.09
N PRO A 90 -12.59 -4.63 -11.03
CA PRO A 90 -13.15 -5.61 -11.95
C PRO A 90 -13.34 -7.00 -11.32
N GLY A 91 -12.74 -7.28 -10.16
CA GLY A 91 -12.81 -8.56 -9.49
C GLY A 91 -13.99 -8.72 -8.53
N GLU A 92 -13.93 -9.75 -7.68
CA GLU A 92 -14.98 -10.05 -6.72
C GLU A 92 -14.98 -9.05 -5.54
N LYS A 93 -16.14 -8.48 -5.25
CA LYS A 93 -16.28 -7.44 -4.21
C LYS A 93 -15.82 -7.88 -2.82
N ARG A 94 -15.85 -9.19 -2.51
CA ARG A 94 -15.43 -9.74 -1.22
C ARG A 94 -13.98 -9.43 -0.84
N PHE A 95 -13.12 -9.17 -1.83
CA PHE A 95 -11.72 -8.81 -1.60
C PHE A 95 -11.50 -7.32 -1.33
N ARG A 96 -12.53 -6.48 -1.46
CA ARG A 96 -12.46 -5.04 -1.13
C ARG A 96 -12.76 -4.85 0.36
N PRO A 97 -12.08 -3.92 1.06
CA PRO A 97 -12.50 -3.52 2.40
C PRO A 97 -13.96 -3.04 2.38
N ASP A 98 -14.73 -3.40 3.40
CA ASP A 98 -16.14 -2.97 3.52
C ASP A 98 -16.25 -1.45 3.60
N SER A 99 -15.31 -0.80 4.29
CA SER A 99 -15.24 0.66 4.34
C SER A 99 -14.98 1.33 2.99
N ALA A 100 -14.42 0.61 2.01
CA ALA A 100 -14.11 1.12 0.68
C ALA A 100 -15.22 0.83 -0.36
N GLN A 101 -16.34 0.22 0.06
CA GLN A 101 -17.48 -0.03 -0.82
C GLN A 101 -18.26 1.25 -1.15
N LEU A 102 -18.18 2.25 -0.26
CA LEU A 102 -18.86 3.54 -0.40
C LEU A 102 -18.03 4.57 -1.16
N ASP A 103 -16.77 4.27 -1.47
CA ASP A 103 -15.89 5.14 -2.25
C ASP A 103 -16.49 5.46 -3.62
N LYS A 104 -16.27 6.69 -4.08
CA LYS A 104 -16.55 7.04 -5.47
C LYS A 104 -15.69 6.16 -6.38
N SER A 105 -16.30 5.66 -7.44
CA SER A 105 -15.65 4.76 -8.40
C SER A 105 -14.73 5.53 -9.35
N THR A 106 -13.59 6.01 -8.84
CA THR A 106 -12.65 6.87 -9.58
C THR A 106 -11.25 6.29 -9.70
N TRP A 107 -10.94 5.19 -9.01
CA TRP A 107 -9.59 4.64 -8.96
C TRP A 107 -9.08 4.15 -10.32
N ALA A 108 -7.82 4.46 -10.64
CA ALA A 108 -7.16 3.97 -11.86
C ALA A 108 -6.80 2.48 -11.79
N VAL A 109 -6.30 2.02 -10.63
CA VAL A 109 -5.86 0.64 -10.40
C VAL A 109 -6.32 0.10 -9.04
N PHE A 110 -6.31 -1.22 -8.93
CA PHE A 110 -6.63 -1.96 -7.73
C PHE A 110 -5.50 -2.94 -7.42
N TRP A 111 -4.84 -2.77 -6.28
CA TRP A 111 -3.64 -3.51 -5.91
C TRP A 111 -3.93 -4.51 -4.80
N GLU A 112 -3.41 -5.73 -4.96
CA GLU A 112 -3.68 -6.87 -4.10
C GLU A 112 -2.58 -7.02 -3.03
N VAL A 113 -3.01 -7.23 -1.79
CA VAL A 113 -2.15 -7.42 -0.62
C VAL A 113 -2.56 -8.69 0.12
N GLU A 114 -1.59 -9.54 0.40
CA GLU A 114 -1.72 -10.68 1.31
C GLU A 114 -1.03 -10.39 2.64
N HIS A 115 -1.33 -11.18 3.66
CA HIS A 115 -0.69 -11.10 4.98
C HIS A 115 -0.72 -9.70 5.60
N LEU A 116 -1.82 -8.95 5.42
CA LEU A 116 -1.94 -7.61 6.00
C LEU A 116 -1.99 -7.70 7.53
N SER A 117 -1.02 -7.07 8.18
CA SER A 117 -0.92 -7.01 9.64
C SER A 117 -0.46 -5.66 10.14
N GLU A 118 -0.92 -5.30 11.34
CA GLU A 118 -0.41 -4.16 12.08
C GLU A 118 0.95 -4.52 12.69
N LEU A 119 1.91 -3.60 12.62
CA LEU A 119 3.23 -3.76 13.19
C LEU A 119 3.19 -3.46 14.70
N PRO A 120 3.78 -4.32 15.54
CA PRO A 120 4.04 -4.01 16.93
C PRO A 120 4.80 -2.68 17.06
N VAL A 121 4.58 -1.94 18.15
CA VAL A 121 5.23 -0.62 18.38
C VAL A 121 6.76 -0.69 18.25
N SER A 122 7.38 -1.81 18.65
CA SER A 122 8.82 -2.05 18.54
C SER A 122 9.33 -2.24 17.10
N GLU A 123 8.44 -2.53 16.16
CA GLU A 123 8.75 -2.83 14.75
C GLU A 123 8.27 -1.72 13.80
N GLN A 124 7.62 -0.67 14.32
CA GLN A 124 7.22 0.47 13.51
C GLN A 124 8.43 1.23 12.97
N ILE A 125 8.41 1.51 11.67
CA ILE A 125 9.55 2.08 10.95
C ILE A 125 9.24 3.54 10.62
N PRO A 126 10.08 4.52 10.98
CA PRO A 126 9.91 5.89 10.53
C PRO A 126 9.85 5.98 8.99
N ILE A 127 8.91 6.74 8.44
CA ILE A 127 8.79 6.95 6.99
C ILE A 127 10.09 7.54 6.41
N ALA A 128 10.78 8.38 7.18
CA ALA A 128 12.06 8.97 6.80
C ALA A 128 13.23 7.96 6.69
N SER A 129 13.05 6.71 7.14
CA SER A 129 14.04 5.63 7.00
C SER A 129 13.97 4.92 5.65
N PHE A 130 12.96 5.18 4.83
CA PHE A 130 12.84 4.62 3.48
C PHE A 130 13.52 5.50 2.44
N HIS A 131 14.17 4.89 1.46
CA HIS A 131 14.84 5.59 0.36
C HIS A 131 14.13 5.31 -0.95
N ASN A 132 13.92 6.33 -1.80
CA ASN A 132 13.38 6.08 -3.13
C ASN A 132 14.33 5.17 -3.93
N LEU A 133 13.81 4.12 -4.53
CA LEU A 133 14.61 3.22 -5.36
C LEU A 133 15.34 4.03 -6.46
N ASN A 134 16.64 3.79 -6.62
CA ASN A 134 17.49 4.45 -7.61
C ASN A 134 17.67 5.98 -7.48
N LYS A 135 17.28 6.63 -6.37
CA LYS A 135 17.58 8.06 -6.12
C LYS A 135 18.63 8.21 -5.01
N LYS A 136 19.75 8.89 -5.34
CA LYS A 136 20.90 9.12 -4.43
C LYS A 136 20.60 9.98 -3.20
N ALA A 137 19.48 10.70 -3.16
CA ALA A 137 19.17 11.62 -2.09
C ALA A 137 18.10 11.03 -1.17
N ASN A 138 18.39 11.05 0.13
CA ASN A 138 17.40 10.80 1.16
C ASN A 138 16.21 11.72 0.94
N ALA A 139 15.02 11.17 1.02
CA ALA A 139 13.83 11.96 1.24
C ALA A 139 14.11 12.87 2.45
N ASP A 140 13.92 14.19 2.30
CA ASP A 140 14.03 15.18 3.38
C ASP A 140 13.38 14.61 4.66
N ARG A 141 13.88 14.91 5.87
CA ARG A 141 13.21 14.49 7.12
C ARG A 141 11.75 14.98 7.20
N ARG A 142 11.37 15.96 6.37
CA ARG A 142 10.01 16.48 6.18
C ARG A 142 9.27 15.91 4.97
N PHE A 143 9.88 14.97 4.25
CA PHE A 143 9.30 14.34 3.07
C PHE A 143 8.04 13.58 3.44
N ARG A 144 6.97 13.92 2.75
CA ARG A 144 5.66 13.30 2.89
C ARG A 144 5.28 12.77 1.53
N PRO A 145 5.20 11.44 1.35
CA PRO A 145 4.73 10.90 0.09
C PRO A 145 3.27 11.29 -0.08
N HIS A 146 2.95 11.96 -1.19
CA HIS A 146 1.58 12.28 -1.59
C HIS A 146 0.86 11.06 -2.22
N GLY A 147 1.56 9.94 -2.36
CA GLY A 147 1.08 8.70 -2.95
C GLY A 147 2.08 7.58 -2.68
N PRO A 148 1.82 6.37 -3.21
CA PRO A 148 2.74 5.26 -3.05
C PRO A 148 4.11 5.56 -3.69
N LEU A 149 5.14 4.86 -3.22
CA LEU A 149 6.53 4.94 -3.70
C LEU A 149 7.15 3.55 -3.78
N ILE A 150 8.04 3.36 -4.76
CA ILE A 150 8.95 2.21 -4.82
C ILE A 150 10.22 2.61 -4.04
N VAL A 151 10.55 1.83 -3.02
CA VAL A 151 11.59 2.19 -2.04
C VAL A 151 12.58 1.06 -1.78
N GLU A 152 13.80 1.42 -1.40
CA GLU A 152 14.70 0.59 -0.62
C GLU A 152 14.30 0.70 0.86
N TYR A 153 14.42 -0.39 1.59
CA TYR A 153 14.00 -0.51 2.99
C TYR A 153 15.13 -1.10 3.86
N PRO A 154 15.19 -0.73 5.16
CA PRO A 154 16.28 -1.13 6.05
C PRO A 154 16.35 -2.63 6.36
#